data_AF-A0A1I0CP26-F1
#
_entry.id   AF-A0A1I0CP26-F1
#
_cell.length_a   1.000
_cell.length_b   1.000
_cell.length_c   1.000
_cell.angle_alpha   90.00
_cell.angle_beta   90.00
_cell.angle_gamma   90.00
#
_symmetry.space_group_name_H-M   'P 1'
#
loop_
_entity.id
_entity.type
_entity.pdbx_description
1 polymer ?
#
loop_
_entity_poly.entity_id
_entity_poly.type
_entity_poly.pdbx_seq_one_letter_code
_entity_poly.pdbx_strand_id
1 'polypeptide(L)'
;MGLVKISEQMHANIRCASAALSRSINAQAEHWMRVGMLAELHPGLNYSEICQLLIRAETSGGAVLSLQPCDLVPDLASARAVSQ
;
A
#
# COMPACT_ATOMS: atom_id res chain seq x y z
N MET A 1 1.58 -2.60 21.50
CA MET A 1 2.33 -2.51 20.23
C MET A 1 3.75 -3.00 20.47
N GLY A 2 4.21 -3.99 19.69
CA GLY A 2 5.60 -4.45 19.74
C GLY A 2 6.53 -3.45 19.07
N LEU A 3 7.73 -3.24 19.63
CA LEU A 3 8.75 -2.37 19.04
C LEU A 3 9.57 -3.18 18.03
N VAL A 4 9.52 -2.78 16.76
CA VAL A 4 10.39 -3.35 15.71
C VAL A 4 11.69 -2.55 15.68
N LYS A 5 12.81 -3.21 15.95
CA LYS A 5 14.15 -2.60 15.85
C LYS A 5 14.58 -2.59 14.38
N ILE A 6 15.07 -1.44 13.92
CA ILE A 6 15.69 -1.24 12.61
C ILE A 6 17.06 -0.60 12.79
N SER A 7 17.92 -0.65 11.76
CA SER A 7 19.23 -0.01 11.81
C SER A 7 19.11 1.52 11.82
N GLU A 8 20.09 2.21 12.42
CA GLU A 8 20.17 3.67 12.41
C GLU A 8 20.14 4.25 10.99
N GLN A 9 20.83 3.60 10.05
CA GLN A 9 20.80 3.99 8.64
C GLN A 9 19.39 3.93 8.06
N MET A 10 18.62 2.88 8.38
CA MET A 10 17.25 2.75 7.89
C MET A 10 16.34 3.80 8.53
N HIS A 11 16.53 4.11 9.81
CA HIS A 11 15.80 5.17 10.49
C HIS A 11 16.08 6.55 9.86
N ALA A 12 17.33 6.84 9.51
CA ALA A 12 17.70 8.06 8.78
C ALA A 12 17.04 8.12 7.38
N ASN A 13 17.03 7.01 6.65
CA ASN A 13 16.38 6.92 5.34
C ASN A 13 14.87 7.18 5.43
N ILE A 14 14.17 6.55 6.39
CA ILE A 14 12.73 6.76 6.60
C ILE A 14 12.46 8.21 6.98
N ARG A 15 13.28 8.81 7.86
CA ARG A 15 13.13 10.22 8.24
C ARG A 15 13.23 11.14 7.02
N CYS A 16 14.24 10.96 6.19
CA CYS A 16 14.43 11.74 4.96
C CYS A 16 13.23 11.57 3.99
N ALA A 17 12.83 10.33 3.71
CA ALA A 17 11.72 10.04 2.82
C ALA A 17 10.39 10.58 3.34
N SER A 18 10.14 10.49 4.66
CA SER A 18 8.92 10.99 5.29
C SER A 18 8.77 12.51 5.13
N ALA A 19 9.86 13.27 5.28
CA ALA A 19 9.88 14.70 5.05
C ALA A 19 9.65 15.04 3.56
N ALA A 20 10.30 14.33 2.65
CA ALA A 20 10.15 14.55 1.21
C ALA A 20 8.74 14.22 0.68
N LEU A 21 8.10 13.19 1.22
CA LEU A 21 6.80 12.69 0.78
C LEU A 21 5.63 13.22 1.63
N SER A 22 5.90 14.14 2.56
CA SER A 22 4.90 14.76 3.45
C SER A 22 4.07 13.75 4.24
N ARG A 23 4.74 12.78 4.87
CA ARG A 23 4.14 11.74 5.74
C ARG A 23 4.81 11.73 7.12
N SER A 24 4.12 11.17 8.13
CA SER A 24 4.81 10.84 9.39
C SER A 24 5.83 9.73 9.17
N ILE A 25 6.84 9.63 10.05
CA ILE A 25 7.85 8.56 10.01
C ILE A 25 7.18 7.18 10.04
N ASN A 26 6.18 7.00 10.91
CA ASN A 26 5.45 5.73 11.02
C ASN A 26 4.64 5.43 9.76
N ALA A 27 3.95 6.43 9.18
CA ALA A 27 3.19 6.23 7.95
C ALA A 27 4.10 5.89 6.76
N GLN A 28 5.30 6.48 6.70
CA GLN A 28 6.28 6.14 5.67
C GLN A 28 6.86 4.74 5.86
N ALA A 29 7.16 4.34 7.09
CA ALA A 29 7.58 2.98 7.42
C ALA A 29 6.50 1.95 7.05
N GLU A 30 5.26 2.22 7.43
CA GLU A 30 4.10 1.38 7.11
C GLU A 30 3.88 1.25 5.60
N HIS A 31 3.99 2.34 4.85
CA HIS A 31 3.90 2.31 3.40
C HIS A 31 4.96 1.37 2.79
N TRP A 32 6.23 1.48 3.21
CA TRP A 32 7.30 0.59 2.72
C TRP A 32 7.05 -0.88 3.09
N MET A 33 6.57 -1.17 4.30
CA MET A 33 6.22 -2.53 4.70
C MET A 33 5.09 -3.11 3.83
N ARG A 34 4.03 -2.33 3.58
CA ARG A 34 2.91 -2.77 2.74
C ARG A 34 3.31 -2.96 1.29
N VAL A 35 4.14 -2.08 0.73
CA VAL A 35 4.70 -2.22 -0.62
C VAL A 35 5.56 -3.47 -0.72
N GLY A 36 6.49 -3.68 0.22
CA GLY A 36 7.37 -4.85 0.24
C GLY A 36 6.59 -6.17 0.34
N MET A 37 5.61 -6.21 1.24
CA MET A 37 4.73 -7.38 1.39
C MET A 37 3.94 -7.70 0.11
N LEU A 38 3.38 -6.69 -0.56
CA LEU A 38 2.66 -6.89 -1.82
C LEU A 38 3.60 -7.32 -2.96
N ALA A 39 4.82 -6.79 -3.01
CA ALA A 39 5.82 -7.21 -3.99
C ALA A 39 6.26 -8.66 -3.78
N GLU A 40 6.37 -9.12 -2.53
CA GLU A 40 6.67 -10.52 -2.20
C GLU A 40 5.52 -11.46 -2.55
N LEU A 41 4.27 -11.09 -2.24
CA LEU A 41 3.08 -11.90 -2.51
C LEU A 41 2.72 -11.94 -3.99
N HIS A 42 2.98 -10.86 -4.71
CA HIS A 42 2.60 -10.71 -6.12
C HIS A 42 3.81 -10.24 -6.97
N PRO A 43 4.81 -11.12 -7.22
CA PRO A 43 6.06 -10.74 -7.90
C PRO A 43 5.89 -10.22 -9.34
N GLY A 44 4.74 -10.48 -9.97
CA GLY A 44 4.43 -10.00 -11.31
C GLY A 44 3.90 -8.57 -11.37
N LEU A 45 3.55 -7.97 -10.21
CA LEU A 45 3.04 -6.60 -10.16
C LEU A 45 4.18 -5.59 -10.19
N ASN A 46 3.99 -4.54 -10.97
CA ASN A 46 4.85 -3.38 -10.93
C ASN A 46 4.44 -2.41 -9.80
N TYR A 47 5.30 -1.44 -9.51
CA TYR A 47 5.07 -0.48 -8.44
C TYR A 47 3.76 0.32 -8.58
N SER A 48 3.37 0.68 -9.80
CA SER A 48 2.13 1.43 -10.06
C SER A 48 0.90 0.60 -9.68
N GLU A 49 0.89 -0.68 -10.04
CA GLU A 49 -0.17 -1.62 -9.68
C GLU A 49 -0.24 -1.84 -8.16
N ILE A 50 0.91 -1.97 -7.49
CA ILE A 50 0.97 -2.04 -6.03
C ILE A 50 0.34 -0.80 -5.38
N CYS A 51 0.65 0.40 -5.89
CA CYS A 51 0.04 1.64 -5.40
C CYS A 51 -1.49 1.67 -5.59
N GLN A 52 -1.99 1.19 -6.73
CA GLN A 52 -3.44 1.12 -6.98
C GLN A 52 -4.14 0.17 -6.01
N LEU A 53 -3.55 -1.00 -5.75
CA LEU A 53 -4.06 -1.93 -4.74
C LEU A 53 -4.12 -1.29 -3.35
N LEU A 54 -3.07 -0.58 -2.94
CA LEU A 54 -3.03 0.11 -1.65
C LEU A 54 -4.12 1.18 -1.52
N ILE A 55 -4.35 1.97 -2.57
CA ILE A 55 -5.43 2.97 -2.57
C ILE A 55 -6.79 2.29 -2.43
N ARG A 56 -7.01 1.18 -3.15
CA ARG A 56 -8.28 0.43 -3.09
C ARG A 56 -8.51 -0.23 -1.73
N ALA A 57 -7.46 -0.68 -1.07
CA ALA A 57 -7.53 -1.22 0.28
C ALA A 57 -8.07 -0.18 1.27
N GLU A 58 -7.52 1.03 1.20
CA GLU A 58 -7.93 2.14 2.07
C GLU A 58 -9.37 2.58 1.79
N THR A 59 -9.79 2.66 0.53
CA THR A 59 -11.18 3.03 0.19
C THR A 59 -12.20 1.96 0.55
N SER A 60 -11.80 0.69 0.55
CA SER A 60 -12.69 -0.44 0.87
C SER A 60 -12.70 -0.79 2.37
N GLY A 61 -11.91 -0.09 3.20
CA GLY A 61 -11.70 -0.42 4.61
C GLY A 61 -11.06 -1.81 4.82
N GLY A 62 -10.43 -2.35 3.77
CA GLY A 62 -9.92 -3.72 3.73
C GLY A 62 -8.47 -3.83 4.19
N ALA A 63 -8.13 -4.95 4.82
CA ALA A 63 -6.74 -5.25 5.18
C ALA A 63 -5.92 -5.55 3.92
N VAL A 64 -4.67 -5.07 3.87
CA VAL A 64 -3.75 -5.26 2.73
C VAL A 64 -3.53 -6.74 2.37
N LEU A 65 -3.60 -7.64 3.36
CA LEU A 65 -3.47 -9.09 3.15
C LEU A 65 -4.62 -9.71 2.34
N SER A 66 -5.77 -9.04 2.26
CA SER A 66 -6.92 -9.54 1.51
C SER A 66 -6.88 -9.14 0.03
N LEU A 67 -5.91 -8.32 -0.39
CA LEU A 67 -5.84 -7.80 -1.75
C LEU A 67 -5.37 -8.88 -2.73
N GLN A 68 -6.04 -8.97 -3.86
CA GLN A 68 -5.73 -9.87 -4.95
C GLN A 68 -5.44 -9.09 -6.23
N PRO A 69 -4.69 -9.64 -7.21
CA PRO A 69 -4.46 -8.95 -8.47
C PRO A 69 -5.75 -8.67 -9.26
N CYS A 70 -6.80 -9.48 -9.07
CA CYS A 70 -8.12 -9.22 -9.63
C CYS A 70 -8.76 -7.93 -9.10
N ASP A 71 -8.26 -7.41 -7.97
CA ASP A 71 -8.71 -6.14 -7.42
C ASP A 71 -8.24 -4.91 -8.19
N LEU A 72 -7.32 -5.07 -9.15
CA LEU A 72 -6.91 -3.99 -10.06
C LEU A 72 -7.94 -3.70 -11.15
N VAL A 73 -8.86 -4.64 -11.42
CA VAL A 73 -9.90 -4.45 -12.43
C VAL A 73 -11.00 -3.58 -11.80
N PRO A 74 -11.27 -2.37 -12.32
CA PRO A 74 -12.44 -1.62 -11.90
C PRO A 74 -13.66 -2.48 -12.22
N ASP A 75 -14.48 -2.72 -11.20
CA ASP A 75 -15.75 -3.41 -11.38
C ASP A 75 -16.64 -2.58 -12.30
N LEU A 76 -16.61 -2.89 -13.60
CA LEU A 76 -17.50 -2.31 -14.61
C LEU A 76 -18.97 -2.72 -14.34
N ALA A 77 -19.25 -3.62 -13.40
CA ALA A 77 -20.61 -3.99 -13.01
C ALA A 77 -21.26 -2.92 -12.11
N SER A 78 -20.52 -2.24 -11.23
CA SER A 78 -21.10 -1.24 -10.32
C SER A 78 -21.58 0.03 -11.05
N ALA A 79 -20.96 0.39 -12.18
CA ALA A 79 -21.36 1.56 -12.98
C ALA A 79 -22.69 1.39 -13.74
N ARG A 80 -23.20 0.17 -13.89
CA ARG A 80 -24.47 -0.09 -14.59
C ARG A 80 -25.71 -0.06 -13.69
N ALA A 81 -25.53 0.02 -12.36
CA ALA A 81 -26.64 -0.04 -11.41
C ALA A 81 -27.29 1.32 -11.06
N VAL A 82 -26.77 2.44 -11.58
CA VAL A 82 -27.24 3.81 -11.24
C VAL A 82 -28.12 4.43 -12.34
N SER A 83 -28.43 3.68 -13.40
CA SER A 83 -29.22 4.19 -14.55
C SER A 83 -30.55 3.46 -14.79
N GLN A 84 -31.20 2.92 -13.76
CA GLN A 84 -32.60 2.46 -13.84
C GLN A 84 -33.48 3.17 -12.83
#